data_AF-A0A2W4PAY9-F1
#
_entry.id   AF-A0A2W4PAY9-F1
#
_cell.length_a   1.000
_cell.length_b   1.000
_cell.length_c   1.000
_cell.angle_alpha   90.00
_cell.angle_beta   90.00
_cell.angle_gamma   90.00
#
_symmetry.space_group_name_H-M   'P 1'
#
loop_
_entity.id
_entity.type
_entity.pdbx_description
1 polymer ?
#
loop_
_entity_poly.entity_id
_entity_poly.type
_entity_poly.pdbx_seq_one_letter_code
_entity_poly.pdbx_strand_id
1 'polypeptide(L)'
;MSNEPITADEMRRRLAELCAGDERWFPKKQRDRHIVMAAATLWMEQGEVYNEREVTERLAEFLDVCRALQIDAVSLRRELVDHGYLDRDDAGKFYSAGWGSPGWWFAEDVASVDPIEVVSKAHEEWVARREARRAAYLG
;
A
#
# COMPACT_ATOMS: atom_id res chain seq x y z
N MET A 1 -22.16 3.45 -3.24
CA MET A 1 -20.73 3.66 -2.98
C MET A 1 -20.62 4.86 -2.08
N SER A 2 -19.91 4.79 -0.94
CA SER A 2 -19.74 5.97 -0.09
C SER A 2 -19.03 7.05 -0.90
N ASN A 3 -19.62 8.24 -0.94
CA ASN A 3 -19.18 9.36 -1.78
C ASN A 3 -18.11 10.21 -1.08
N GLU A 4 -17.58 9.71 0.04
CA GLU A 4 -16.61 10.43 0.86
C GLU A 4 -15.18 10.05 0.48
N PRO A 5 -14.29 11.06 0.35
CA PRO A 5 -12.88 10.83 0.08
C PRO A 5 -12.25 9.99 1.18
N ILE A 6 -11.27 9.18 0.83
CA ILE A 6 -10.43 8.46 1.79
C ILE A 6 -9.51 9.49 2.44
N THR A 7 -9.58 9.65 3.76
CA THR A 7 -8.74 10.58 4.52
C THR A 7 -7.39 9.97 4.88
N ALA A 8 -6.40 10.80 5.25
CA ALA A 8 -5.14 10.31 5.79
C ALA A 8 -5.34 9.40 7.01
N ASP A 9 -6.23 9.75 7.94
CA ASP A 9 -6.53 8.94 9.12
C ASP A 9 -7.12 7.57 8.76
N GLU A 10 -8.03 7.53 7.79
CA GLU A 10 -8.57 6.26 7.31
C GLU A 10 -7.48 5.42 6.66
N MET A 11 -6.67 6.01 5.77
CA MET A 11 -5.56 5.32 5.13
C MET A 11 -4.61 4.74 6.18
N ARG A 12 -4.16 5.54 7.16
CA ARG A 12 -3.24 5.09 8.22
C ARG A 12 -3.83 3.91 9.00
N ARG A 13 -5.08 4.02 9.45
CA ARG A 13 -5.77 2.96 10.19
C ARG A 13 -5.90 1.69 9.37
N ARG A 14 -6.38 1.79 8.14
CA ARG A 14 -6.63 0.62 7.28
C ARG A 14 -5.31 -0.03 6.84
N LEU A 15 -4.29 0.74 6.49
CA LEU A 15 -2.96 0.20 6.19
C LEU A 15 -2.40 -0.58 7.37
N ALA A 16 -2.46 -0.02 8.58
CA ALA A 16 -2.02 -0.71 9.79
C ALA A 16 -2.76 -2.05 9.95
N GLU A 17 -4.08 -2.08 9.79
CA GLU A 17 -4.87 -3.32 9.91
C GLU A 17 -4.59 -4.35 8.81
N LEU A 18 -4.33 -3.90 7.57
CA LEU A 18 -4.16 -4.76 6.39
C LEU A 18 -2.75 -5.31 6.27
N CYS A 19 -1.74 -4.50 6.61
CA CYS A 19 -0.34 -4.81 6.46
C CYS A 19 0.30 -5.39 7.73
N ALA A 20 -0.21 -5.03 8.91
CA ALA A 20 0.22 -5.65 10.15
C ALA A 20 -0.68 -6.85 10.48
N GLY A 21 -0.06 -7.93 10.94
CA GLY A 21 -0.76 -9.09 11.43
C GLY A 21 -0.41 -10.38 10.70
N ASP A 22 -1.31 -11.34 10.82
CA ASP A 22 -1.17 -12.61 10.11
C ASP A 22 -1.39 -12.42 8.61
N GLU A 23 -0.78 -13.33 7.84
CA GLU A 23 -0.84 -13.38 6.39
C GLU A 23 -2.28 -13.41 5.87
N ARG A 24 -2.49 -12.72 4.75
CA ARG A 24 -3.78 -12.60 4.09
C ARG A 24 -3.63 -12.32 2.60
N TRP A 25 -4.67 -12.69 1.88
CA TRP A 25 -4.80 -12.34 0.46
C TRP A 25 -4.97 -10.84 0.26
N PHE A 26 -4.58 -10.38 -0.93
CA PHE A 26 -4.79 -9.00 -1.37
C PHE A 26 -6.27 -8.57 -1.21
N PRO A 27 -6.55 -7.32 -0.76
CA PRO A 27 -7.91 -6.95 -0.35
C PRO A 27 -8.96 -7.05 -1.47
N LYS A 28 -10.01 -7.84 -1.22
CA LYS A 28 -11.14 -7.95 -2.15
C LYS A 28 -12.05 -6.73 -2.11
N LYS A 29 -12.22 -6.10 -0.92
CA LYS A 29 -13.00 -4.88 -0.75
C LYS A 29 -12.34 -3.74 -1.51
N GLN A 30 -13.08 -3.09 -2.41
CA GLN A 30 -12.53 -2.06 -3.29
C GLN A 30 -11.84 -0.94 -2.50
N ARG A 31 -12.48 -0.39 -1.46
CA ARG A 31 -11.91 0.71 -0.66
C ARG A 31 -10.55 0.35 -0.04
N ASP A 32 -10.43 -0.85 0.53
CA ASP A 32 -9.15 -1.34 1.08
C ASP A 32 -8.10 -1.55 -0.01
N ARG A 33 -8.50 -2.05 -1.17
CA ARG A 33 -7.62 -2.24 -2.31
C ARG A 33 -7.03 -0.92 -2.78
N HIS A 34 -7.89 0.09 -2.96
CA HIS A 34 -7.48 1.44 -3.35
C HIS A 34 -6.56 2.08 -2.31
N ILE A 35 -6.80 1.86 -1.02
CA ILE A 35 -5.90 2.32 0.05
C ILE A 35 -4.50 1.71 -0.10
N VAL A 36 -4.39 0.39 -0.30
CA VAL A 36 -3.09 -0.26 -0.47
C VAL A 36 -2.39 0.20 -1.75
N MET A 37 -3.13 0.31 -2.86
CA MET A 37 -2.56 0.74 -4.15
C MET A 37 -2.07 2.19 -4.11
N ALA A 38 -2.83 3.11 -3.51
CA ALA A 38 -2.40 4.50 -3.33
C ALA A 38 -1.15 4.57 -2.44
N ALA A 39 -1.16 3.86 -1.31
CA ALA A 39 -0.01 3.82 -0.41
C ALA A 39 1.26 3.31 -1.10
N ALA A 40 1.15 2.25 -1.91
CA ALA A 40 2.27 1.67 -2.64
C ALA A 40 2.88 2.61 -3.70
N THR A 41 2.26 3.75 -4.00
CA THR A 41 2.71 4.73 -5.01
C THR A 41 3.06 6.10 -4.43
N LEU A 42 2.87 6.35 -3.13
CA LEU A 42 3.15 7.66 -2.50
C LEU A 42 4.62 8.08 -2.51
N TRP A 43 5.55 7.15 -2.75
CA TRP A 43 6.98 7.46 -2.92
C TRP A 43 7.30 8.08 -4.29
N MET A 44 6.38 8.02 -5.26
CA MET A 44 6.61 8.52 -6.61
C MET A 44 6.48 10.03 -6.66
N GLU A 45 7.45 10.67 -7.30
CA GLU A 45 7.43 12.11 -7.53
C GLU A 45 6.67 12.44 -8.81
N GLN A 46 5.86 13.51 -8.77
CA GLN A 46 5.06 13.92 -9.92
C GLN A 46 5.95 14.43 -11.06
N GLY A 47 5.73 13.88 -12.25
CA GLY A 47 6.51 14.22 -13.46
C GLY A 47 7.81 13.42 -13.63
N GLU A 48 8.20 12.62 -12.63
CA GLU A 48 9.34 11.72 -12.75
C GLU A 48 8.98 10.43 -13.51
N VAL A 49 9.98 9.87 -14.19
CA VAL A 49 9.85 8.65 -14.98
C VAL A 49 10.79 7.60 -14.42
N TYR A 50 10.23 6.44 -14.11
CA TYR A 50 10.93 5.30 -13.53
C TYR A 50 10.98 4.17 -14.54
N ASN A 51 12.06 3.38 -14.51
CA ASN A 51 12.09 2.13 -15.25
C ASN A 51 11.42 0.99 -14.44
N GLU A 52 11.15 -0.12 -15.12
CA GLU A 52 10.59 -1.34 -14.53
C GLU A 52 11.32 -1.81 -13.27
N ARG A 53 12.66 -1.77 -13.28
CA ARG A 53 13.48 -2.24 -12.16
C ARG A 53 13.28 -1.36 -10.93
N GLU A 54 13.35 -0.05 -11.09
CA GLU A 54 13.15 0.92 -10.00
C GLU A 54 11.77 0.78 -9.36
N VAL A 55 10.70 0.71 -10.17
CA VAL A 55 9.35 0.50 -9.65
C VAL A 55 9.26 -0.80 -8.88
N THR A 56 9.80 -1.89 -9.44
CA THR A 56 9.73 -3.21 -8.81
C THR A 56 10.50 -3.24 -7.48
N GLU A 57 11.67 -2.61 -7.43
CA GLU A 57 12.48 -2.48 -6.19
C GLU A 57 11.71 -1.70 -5.12
N ARG A 58 11.10 -0.57 -5.46
CA ARG A 58 10.30 0.23 -4.51
C ARG A 58 9.05 -0.48 -4.02
N LEU A 59 8.37 -1.22 -4.90
CA LEU A 59 7.23 -2.05 -4.50
C LEU A 59 7.65 -3.22 -3.60
N ALA A 60 8.85 -3.78 -3.82
CA ALA A 60 9.41 -4.78 -2.92
C ALA A 60 9.72 -4.19 -1.53
N GLU A 61 10.31 -2.99 -1.45
CA GLU A 61 10.52 -2.28 -0.17
C GLU A 61 9.20 -2.09 0.60
N PHE A 62 8.13 -1.69 -0.10
CA PHE A 62 6.81 -1.56 0.51
C PHE A 62 6.25 -2.91 1.01
N LEU A 63 6.39 -3.99 0.22
CA LEU A 63 5.92 -5.32 0.62
C LEU A 63 6.75 -5.93 1.75
N ASP A 64 8.03 -5.56 1.87
CA ASP A 64 8.91 -5.97 2.97
C ASP A 64 8.46 -5.44 4.33
N VAL A 65 7.74 -4.32 4.37
CA VAL A 65 7.06 -3.86 5.59
C VAL A 65 5.62 -4.36 5.66
N CYS A 66 4.92 -4.40 4.53
CA CYS A 66 3.55 -4.89 4.42
C CYS A 66 3.46 -6.42 4.27
N ARG A 67 4.20 -7.16 5.10
CA ARG A 67 4.42 -8.61 4.99
C ARG A 67 3.16 -9.46 5.09
N ALA A 68 2.09 -8.93 5.69
CA ALA A 68 0.84 -9.65 5.78
C ALA A 68 0.20 -9.88 4.41
N LEU A 69 0.50 -9.08 3.38
CA LEU A 69 -0.11 -9.24 2.06
C LEU A 69 0.60 -10.32 1.24
N GLN A 70 -0.16 -11.35 0.86
CA GLN A 70 0.27 -12.40 -0.07
C GLN A 70 0.14 -11.92 -1.52
N ILE A 71 1.01 -11.00 -1.93
CA ILE A 71 1.16 -10.53 -3.31
C ILE A 71 2.64 -10.23 -3.58
N ASP A 72 3.12 -10.56 -4.77
CA ASP A 72 4.50 -10.20 -5.17
C ASP A 72 4.54 -8.81 -5.84
N ALA A 73 5.74 -8.21 -5.90
CA ALA A 73 5.92 -6.87 -6.46
C ALA A 73 5.51 -6.76 -7.94
N VAL A 74 5.64 -7.83 -8.74
CA VAL A 74 5.24 -7.84 -10.15
C VAL A 74 3.71 -7.85 -10.27
N SER A 75 3.03 -8.66 -9.47
CA SER A 75 1.57 -8.71 -9.39
C SER A 75 1.00 -7.39 -8.87
N LEU A 76 1.59 -6.79 -7.84
CA LEU A 76 1.19 -5.47 -7.34
C LEU A 76 1.37 -4.40 -8.41
N ARG A 77 2.50 -4.39 -9.13
CA ARG A 77 2.73 -3.44 -10.23
C ARG A 77 1.66 -3.54 -11.32
N ARG A 78 1.22 -4.76 -11.67
CA ARG A 78 0.14 -4.98 -12.64
C ARG A 78 -1.19 -4.42 -12.15
N GLU A 79 -1.56 -4.71 -10.89
CA GLU A 79 -2.77 -4.13 -10.29
C GLU A 79 -2.73 -2.60 -10.31
N LEU A 80 -1.57 -2.00 -10.01
CA LEU A 80 -1.41 -0.54 -10.04
C LEU A 80 -1.60 0.04 -11.44
N VAL A 81 -1.11 -0.62 -12.49
CA VAL A 81 -1.34 -0.21 -13.89
C VAL A 81 -2.82 -0.39 -14.25
N ASP A 82 -3.39 -1.57 -13.97
CA ASP A 82 -4.77 -1.90 -14.30
C ASP A 82 -5.78 -0.94 -13.63
N HIS A 83 -5.41 -0.39 -12.46
CA HIS A 83 -6.21 0.58 -11.72
C HIS A 83 -5.76 2.04 -11.87
N GLY A 84 -4.80 2.34 -12.75
CA GLY A 84 -4.39 3.72 -13.09
C GLY A 84 -3.57 4.45 -12.02
N TYR A 85 -3.00 3.74 -11.05
CA TYR A 85 -2.04 4.31 -10.09
C TYR A 85 -0.63 4.37 -10.64
N LEU A 86 -0.33 3.55 -11.65
CA LEU A 86 0.87 3.66 -12.47
C LEU A 86 0.46 3.85 -13.92
N ASP A 87 0.96 4.92 -14.54
CA ASP A 87 0.94 5.03 -15.98
C ASP A 87 2.13 4.28 -16.55
N ARG A 88 1.94 3.63 -17.70
CA ARG A 88 2.95 2.83 -18.39
C ARG A 88 3.03 3.27 -19.85
N ASP A 89 4.24 3.46 -20.36
CA ASP A 89 4.43 3.80 -21.77
C ASP A 89 4.04 2.65 -22.72
N ASP A 90 3.79 2.97 -23.99
CA ASP A 90 3.37 1.98 -25.01
C ASP A 90 4.40 0.85 -25.20
N ALA A 91 5.69 1.15 -25.00
CA ALA A 91 6.76 0.17 -25.08
C ALA A 91 6.88 -0.70 -23.81
N GLY A 92 6.20 -0.31 -22.74
CA GLY A 92 6.13 -1.03 -21.49
C GLY A 92 7.39 -1.01 -20.63
N LYS A 93 8.26 -0.02 -20.85
CA LYS A 93 9.59 0.13 -20.24
C LYS A 93 9.62 1.17 -19.12
N PHE A 94 8.75 2.17 -19.21
CA PHE A 94 8.76 3.32 -18.34
C PHE A 94 7.42 3.49 -17.66
N TYR A 95 7.50 4.01 -16.43
CA TYR A 95 6.38 4.18 -15.52
C TYR A 95 6.41 5.59 -14.92
N SER A 96 5.25 6.15 -14.69
CA SER A 96 5.09 7.42 -13.96
C SER A 96 3.91 7.32 -13.00
N ALA A 97 3.84 8.26 -12.05
CA ALA A 97 2.72 8.34 -11.12
C ALA A 97 1.42 8.53 -11.91
N GLY A 98 0.46 7.64 -11.72
CA GLY A 98 -0.88 7.76 -12.27
C GLY A 98 -1.79 8.58 -11.36
N TRP A 99 -2.94 8.97 -11.89
CA TRP A 99 -3.95 9.74 -11.15
C TRP A 99 -4.84 8.87 -10.25
N GLY A 100 -4.69 7.55 -10.33
CA GLY A 100 -5.56 6.57 -9.71
C GLY A 100 -6.82 6.28 -10.53
N SER A 101 -7.67 5.42 -9.98
CA SER A 101 -8.88 4.96 -10.66
C SER A 101 -10.02 5.99 -10.58
N PRO A 102 -10.69 6.33 -11.70
CA PRO A 102 -11.84 7.22 -11.69
C PRO A 102 -12.93 6.75 -10.70
N GLY A 103 -13.39 7.66 -9.84
CA GLY A 103 -14.41 7.39 -8.81
C GLY A 103 -13.87 6.99 -7.44
N TRP A 104 -12.54 6.89 -7.29
CA TRP A 104 -11.86 6.79 -6.01
C TRP A 104 -11.02 8.04 -5.76
N TRP A 105 -11.31 8.72 -4.66
CA TRP A 105 -10.81 10.04 -4.35
C TRP A 105 -10.15 9.97 -2.99
N PHE A 106 -8.95 10.55 -2.89
CA PHE A 106 -8.22 10.72 -1.65
C PHE A 106 -8.30 12.19 -1.24
N ALA A 107 -8.39 12.44 0.05
CA ALA A 107 -8.23 13.79 0.56
C ALA A 107 -6.79 14.26 0.32
N GLU A 108 -6.58 15.57 0.21
CA GLU A 108 -5.28 16.17 -0.10
C GLU A 108 -4.20 15.77 0.92
N ASP A 109 -4.58 15.61 2.18
CA ASP A 109 -3.69 15.22 3.28
C ASP A 109 -3.09 13.82 3.14
N VAL A 110 -3.68 12.96 2.31
CA VAL A 110 -3.17 11.60 2.02
C VAL A 110 -1.77 11.65 1.41
N ALA A 111 -1.45 12.67 0.61
CA ALA A 111 -0.13 12.84 0.00
C ALA A 111 1.00 13.01 1.04
N SER A 112 0.66 13.36 2.28
CA SER A 112 1.62 13.52 3.40
C SER A 112 1.82 12.24 4.23
N VAL A 113 1.13 11.16 3.90
CA VAL A 113 1.28 9.89 4.61
C VAL A 113 2.59 9.22 4.19
N ASP A 114 3.40 8.81 5.17
CA ASP A 114 4.50 7.86 4.96
C ASP A 114 3.98 6.44 5.22
N PRO A 115 3.76 5.62 4.18
CA PRO A 115 3.24 4.27 4.35
C PRO A 115 4.23 3.34 5.05
N ILE A 116 5.53 3.54 4.83
CA ILE A 116 6.57 2.70 5.40
C ILE A 116 6.61 2.90 6.91
N GLU A 117 6.57 4.15 7.37
CA GLU A 117 6.50 4.48 8.80
C GLU A 117 5.23 3.89 9.45
N VAL A 118 4.06 4.11 8.83
CA VAL A 118 2.76 3.64 9.34
C VAL A 118 2.77 2.12 9.53
N VAL A 119 3.20 1.39 8.51
CA VAL A 119 3.18 -0.07 8.53
C VAL A 119 4.23 -0.63 9.48
N SER A 120 5.44 -0.06 9.50
CA SER A 120 6.52 -0.50 10.40
C SER A 120 6.10 -0.38 11.86
N LYS A 121 5.54 0.78 12.26
CA LYS A 121 5.03 1.00 13.60
C LYS A 121 3.91 0.02 13.97
N ALA A 122 2.95 -0.18 13.06
CA ALA A 122 1.85 -1.12 13.29
C ALA A 122 2.33 -2.56 13.47
N HIS A 123 3.38 -2.96 12.73
CA HIS A 123 3.99 -4.27 12.86
C HIS A 123 4.66 -4.46 14.23
N GLU A 124 5.46 -3.50 14.68
CA GLU A 124 6.10 -3.52 16.01
C GLU A 124 5.07 -3.70 17.13
N GLU A 125 3.98 -2.92 17.08
CA GLU A 125 2.89 -3.05 18.06
C GLU A 125 2.20 -4.42 18.00
N TRP A 126 2.02 -4.98 16.81
CA TRP A 126 1.42 -6.32 16.66
C TRP A 126 2.31 -7.41 17.24
N VAL A 127 3.62 -7.36 16.97
CA VAL A 127 4.61 -8.31 17.53
C VAL A 127 4.59 -8.23 19.06
N ALA A 128 4.67 -7.03 19.63
CA ALA A 128 4.63 -6.83 21.08
C ALA A 128 3.33 -7.38 21.72
N ARG A 129 2.17 -7.13 21.10
CA ARG A 129 0.88 -7.69 21.55
C ARG A 129 0.85 -9.23 21.44
N ARG A 130 1.49 -9.81 20.43
CA ARG A 130 1.57 -11.26 20.25
C ARG A 130 2.46 -11.90 21.32
N GLU A 131 3.62 -11.32 21.60
CA GLU A 131 4.54 -11.78 22.63
C GLU A 131 3.92 -11.69 24.03
N ALA A 132 3.30 -10.57 24.37
CA ALA A 132 2.61 -10.38 25.64
C ALA A 132 1.50 -11.42 25.87
N ARG A 133 0.70 -11.71 24.82
CA ARG A 133 -0.31 -12.79 24.88
C ARG A 133 0.33 -14.16 25.08
N ARG A 134 1.42 -14.46 24.37
CA ARG A 134 2.13 -15.75 24.50
C ARG A 134 2.70 -15.94 25.90
N ALA A 135 3.27 -14.91 26.50
CA ALA A 135 3.78 -14.95 27.88
C ALA A 135 2.66 -15.22 28.89
N ALA A 136 1.50 -14.59 28.72
CA ALA A 136 0.33 -14.78 29.60
C ALA A 136 -0.30 -16.18 29.53
N TYR A 137 -0.10 -16.93 28.43
CA TYR A 137 -0.60 -18.30 28.28
C TYR A 137 0.40 -19.37 28.76
N LEU A 138 1.68 -19.02 28.95
CA LEU A 138 2.75 -19.94 29.32
C LEU A 138 3.22 -19.78 30.78
N GLY A 139 2.74 -18.76 31.49
CA GLY A 139 2.92 -18.56 32.94
C GLY A 139 1.64 -18.91 33.69
#